data_AF-A0A2N9JGY6-F1
#
_entry.id   AF-A0A2N9JGY6-F1
#
_cell.length_a   1.000
_cell.length_b   1.000
_cell.length_c   1.000
_cell.angle_alpha   90.00
_cell.angle_beta   90.00
_cell.angle_gamma   90.00
#
_symmetry.space_group_name_H-M   'P 1'
#
loop_
_entity.id
_entity.type
_entity.pdbx_description
1 polymer ?
#
loop_
_entity_poly.entity_id
_entity_poly.type
_entity_poly.pdbx_seq_one_letter_code
_entity_poly.pdbx_strand_id
1 'polypeptide(L)'
;MTGCVVVGRCWVVEDVTVGDDLVWVGWTLIRPVVSPVELGTSLPALLTTISQCIQDDLPRPEWADWTIDRAVLEGARRGAAPDSTVMAVALPSFEVDALLSQLRIPRDSSLDLMRRREAAHGEPVGFEVVGIESDLALHSWHCHGYADQALAELSLTLNERGLLANAEDAQAVRDWMLQLPSDQTPKEIPWTFIALIPDWTALTVRRSRGLVPAIAHRGKVGCSVARHGAQFQPYSNPVPARHVFHAEHPRGALCPH
;
A
#
# COMPACT_ATOMS: atom_id res chain seq x y z
N MET A 1 9.45 -9.53 63.76
CA MET A 1 8.69 -10.20 62.69
C MET A 1 7.79 -9.15 62.08
N THR A 2 8.19 -8.58 60.95
CA THR A 2 7.48 -7.50 60.27
C THR A 2 7.08 -8.05 58.91
N GLY A 3 5.79 -8.30 58.73
CA GLY A 3 5.24 -8.86 57.50
C GLY A 3 5.14 -7.80 56.41
N CYS A 4 5.67 -8.10 55.23
CA CYS A 4 5.46 -7.32 54.03
C CYS A 4 4.25 -7.92 53.30
N VAL A 5 3.15 -7.18 53.19
CA VAL A 5 1.98 -7.56 52.39
C VAL A 5 2.13 -6.87 51.04
N VAL A 6 2.53 -7.63 50.02
CA VAL A 6 2.54 -7.16 48.63
C VAL A 6 1.15 -7.38 48.05
N VAL A 7 0.39 -6.32 47.88
CA VAL A 7 -0.89 -6.35 47.16
C VAL A 7 -0.58 -6.22 45.67
N GLY A 8 -0.55 -7.34 44.97
CA GLY A 8 -0.33 -7.40 43.52
C GLY A 8 -1.49 -6.73 42.77
N ARG A 9 -1.22 -5.62 42.08
CA ARG A 9 -2.11 -5.10 41.05
C ARG A 9 -2.02 -6.03 39.85
N CYS A 10 -3.10 -6.77 39.58
CA CYS A 10 -3.29 -7.39 38.27
C CYS A 10 -3.53 -6.25 37.27
N TRP A 11 -2.56 -6.01 36.41
CA TRP A 11 -2.79 -5.23 35.19
C TRP A 11 -3.54 -6.17 34.26
N VAL A 12 -4.82 -5.86 34.00
CA VAL A 12 -5.48 -6.37 32.81
C VAL A 12 -4.75 -5.70 31.66
N VAL A 13 -3.86 -6.43 30.99
CA VAL A 13 -3.37 -6.02 29.69
C VAL A 13 -4.60 -6.17 28.80
N GLU A 14 -5.25 -5.06 28.47
CA GLU A 14 -6.20 -5.08 27.36
C GLU A 14 -5.41 -5.58 26.16
N ASP A 15 -5.83 -6.71 25.59
CA ASP A 15 -5.29 -7.22 24.34
C ASP A 15 -5.51 -6.12 23.30
N VAL A 16 -4.48 -5.30 23.09
CA VAL A 16 -4.44 -4.36 21.97
C VAL A 16 -4.37 -5.26 20.74
N THR A 17 -5.53 -5.48 20.13
CA THR A 17 -5.62 -6.13 18.83
C THR A 17 -4.78 -5.30 17.88
N VAL A 18 -3.73 -5.92 17.35
CA VAL A 18 -2.69 -5.30 16.51
C VAL A 18 -3.29 -4.64 15.24
N GLY A 19 -4.56 -4.90 14.95
CA GLY A 19 -5.29 -4.41 13.78
C GLY A 19 -5.95 -3.03 13.85
N ASP A 20 -6.09 -2.38 15.02
CA ASP A 20 -6.97 -1.20 15.13
C ASP A 20 -6.27 0.17 14.96
N ASP A 21 -4.94 0.24 14.99
CA ASP A 21 -4.21 1.51 14.89
C ASP A 21 -3.27 1.54 13.67
N LEU A 22 -3.87 1.68 12.49
CA LEU A 22 -3.16 1.88 11.24
C LEU A 22 -2.91 3.36 10.98
N VAL A 23 -1.65 3.71 10.73
CA VAL A 23 -1.19 5.02 10.28
C VAL A 23 -1.08 5.02 8.77
N TRP A 24 -1.73 5.97 8.14
CA TRP A 24 -1.65 6.21 6.70
C TRP A 24 -0.26 6.78 6.33
N VAL A 25 0.40 6.19 5.33
CA VAL A 25 1.74 6.61 4.88
C VAL A 25 1.76 7.16 3.47
N GLY A 26 0.81 6.79 2.63
CA GLY A 26 0.71 7.30 1.27
C GLY A 26 -0.26 6.53 0.38
N TRP A 27 -0.13 6.76 -0.91
CA TRP A 27 -0.88 6.09 -1.96
C TRP A 27 0.09 5.43 -2.93
N THR A 28 -0.34 4.35 -3.56
CA THR A 28 0.42 3.63 -4.60
C THR A 28 -0.53 3.14 -5.70
N LEU A 29 0.03 2.77 -6.86
CA LEU A 29 -0.68 2.06 -7.91
C LEU A 29 -0.36 0.57 -7.79
N ILE A 30 -1.41 -0.25 -7.84
CA ILE A 30 -1.27 -1.71 -7.82
C ILE A 30 -2.04 -2.31 -8.98
N ARG A 31 -1.42 -3.28 -9.65
CA ARG A 31 -2.07 -4.12 -10.64
C ARG A 31 -1.77 -5.58 -10.28
N PRO A 32 -2.79 -6.45 -10.16
CA PRO A 32 -2.55 -7.88 -9.99
C PRO A 32 -1.67 -8.40 -11.14
N VAL A 33 -0.55 -9.02 -10.79
CA VAL A 33 0.38 -9.63 -11.75
C VAL A 33 0.23 -11.14 -11.76
N VAL A 34 0.57 -11.79 -12.87
CA VAL A 34 0.69 -13.25 -12.88
C VAL A 34 1.85 -13.62 -11.97
N SER A 35 1.60 -14.49 -10.99
CA SER A 35 2.64 -14.93 -10.06
C SER A 35 3.73 -15.68 -10.83
N PRO A 36 4.99 -15.22 -10.77
CA PRO A 36 6.09 -15.95 -11.38
C PRO A 36 6.29 -17.28 -10.63
N VAL A 37 6.47 -18.36 -11.38
CA VAL A 37 6.57 -19.72 -10.82
C VAL A 37 7.80 -19.85 -9.92
N GLU A 38 8.85 -19.09 -10.23
CA GLU A 38 10.09 -18.97 -9.49
C GLU A 38 9.94 -18.34 -8.09
N LEU A 39 8.84 -17.63 -7.81
CA LEU A 39 8.60 -17.05 -6.48
C LEU A 39 7.99 -18.03 -5.49
N GLY A 40 7.51 -19.19 -5.96
CA GLY A 40 6.94 -20.24 -5.11
C GLY A 40 5.65 -20.83 -5.64
N THR A 41 5.27 -21.96 -5.05
CA THR A 41 4.06 -22.72 -5.38
C THR A 41 2.88 -22.39 -4.49
N SER A 42 3.11 -21.69 -3.36
CA SER A 42 2.07 -21.25 -2.43
C SER A 42 1.32 -20.00 -2.88
N LEU A 43 1.86 -19.27 -3.87
CA LEU A 43 1.26 -18.03 -4.34
C LEU A 43 -0.01 -18.29 -5.18
N PRO A 44 -1.03 -17.43 -5.10
CA PRO A 44 -2.19 -17.52 -5.99
C PRO A 44 -1.77 -17.25 -7.44
N ALA A 45 -2.64 -17.55 -8.41
CA ALA A 45 -2.33 -17.28 -9.82
C ALA A 45 -2.11 -15.78 -10.13
N LEU A 46 -2.74 -14.89 -9.36
CA LEU A 46 -2.58 -13.45 -9.45
C LEU A 46 -2.12 -12.87 -8.12
N LEU A 47 -0.96 -12.23 -8.11
CA LEU A 47 -0.35 -11.63 -6.93
C LEU A 47 -0.62 -10.12 -6.89
N THR A 48 -1.06 -9.64 -5.73
CA THR A 48 -1.12 -8.22 -5.37
C THR A 48 0.11 -7.88 -4.54
N THR A 49 0.91 -6.91 -4.99
CA THR A 49 2.12 -6.47 -4.28
C THR A 49 2.35 -4.97 -4.54
N ILE A 50 3.03 -4.27 -3.64
CA ILE A 50 3.52 -2.91 -3.90
C ILE A 50 4.90 -2.90 -4.57
N SER A 51 5.64 -4.02 -4.53
CA SER A 51 7.05 -4.04 -4.89
C SER A 51 7.31 -3.75 -6.36
N GLN A 52 8.28 -2.87 -6.62
CA GLN A 52 8.71 -2.56 -7.98
C GLN A 52 9.37 -3.74 -8.69
N CYS A 53 10.04 -4.64 -7.96
CA CYS A 53 10.70 -5.79 -8.55
C CYS A 53 9.74 -6.75 -9.27
N ILE A 54 8.46 -6.74 -8.89
CA ILE A 54 7.40 -7.57 -9.48
C ILE A 54 6.50 -6.74 -10.42
N GLN A 55 6.32 -5.44 -10.14
CA GLN A 55 5.49 -4.52 -10.93
C GLN A 55 6.33 -3.33 -11.45
N ASP A 56 7.26 -3.61 -12.35
CA ASP A 56 8.28 -2.65 -12.82
C ASP A 56 7.77 -1.60 -13.82
N ASP A 57 6.60 -1.82 -14.40
CA ASP A 57 6.03 -1.01 -15.48
C ASP A 57 4.94 -0.03 -15.01
N LEU A 58 4.61 -0.01 -13.71
CA LEU A 58 3.64 0.94 -13.18
C LEU A 58 4.27 2.34 -13.00
N PRO A 59 3.55 3.42 -13.37
CA PRO A 59 3.99 4.78 -13.09
C PRO A 59 4.15 5.02 -11.59
N ARG A 60 5.32 5.50 -11.18
CA ARG A 60 5.67 5.82 -9.80
C ARG A 60 6.40 7.16 -9.72
N PRO A 61 6.42 7.83 -8.55
CA PRO A 61 7.41 8.86 -8.28
C PRO A 61 8.83 8.34 -8.57
N GLU A 62 9.71 9.20 -9.06
CA GLU A 62 11.10 8.83 -9.42
C GLU A 62 11.91 8.26 -8.24
N TRP A 63 11.50 8.56 -7.01
CA TRP A 63 12.25 8.35 -5.79
C TRP A 63 11.43 7.65 -4.69
N ALA A 64 10.31 7.00 -5.01
CA ALA A 64 9.51 6.25 -4.04
C ALA A 64 8.47 5.35 -4.70
N ASP A 65 8.10 4.26 -4.02
CA ASP A 65 7.00 3.39 -4.43
C ASP A 65 5.60 3.87 -3.98
N TRP A 66 5.54 4.97 -3.22
CA TRP A 66 4.31 5.65 -2.84
C TRP A 66 4.45 7.17 -2.92
N THR A 67 3.32 7.87 -2.88
CA THR A 67 3.26 9.33 -2.74
C THR A 67 2.13 9.77 -1.82
N ILE A 68 2.29 10.93 -1.19
CA ILE A 68 1.24 11.56 -0.39
C ILE A 68 0.16 12.21 -1.27
N ASP A 69 0.47 12.50 -2.54
CA ASP A 69 -0.44 13.15 -3.49
C ASP A 69 -1.19 12.11 -4.34
N ARG A 70 -2.42 11.80 -3.92
CA ARG A 70 -3.32 10.90 -4.66
C ARG A 70 -3.63 11.39 -6.07
N ALA A 71 -3.76 12.70 -6.28
CA ALA A 71 -4.15 13.25 -7.57
C ALA A 71 -3.08 13.01 -8.63
N VAL A 72 -1.80 13.01 -8.23
CA VAL A 72 -0.66 12.64 -9.08
C VAL A 72 -0.80 11.20 -9.57
N LEU A 73 -1.05 10.23 -8.67
CA LEU A 73 -1.23 8.83 -9.09
C LEU A 73 -2.46 8.62 -9.95
N GLU A 74 -3.57 9.29 -9.64
CA GLU A 74 -4.77 9.22 -10.48
C GLU A 74 -4.53 9.78 -11.89
N GLY A 75 -3.73 10.84 -12.01
CA GLY A 75 -3.28 11.36 -13.30
C GLY A 75 -2.44 10.33 -14.06
N ALA A 76 -1.43 9.76 -13.38
CA ALA A 76 -0.52 8.77 -13.95
C ALA A 76 -1.26 7.49 -14.39
N ARG A 77 -2.17 6.99 -13.54
CA ARG A 77 -3.05 5.86 -13.82
C ARG A 77 -3.86 6.07 -15.09
N ARG A 78 -4.56 7.21 -15.22
CA ARG A 78 -5.35 7.51 -16.42
C ARG A 78 -4.51 7.61 -17.69
N GLY A 79 -3.29 8.11 -17.58
CA GLY A 79 -2.41 8.35 -18.73
C GLY A 79 -1.64 7.10 -19.19
N ALA A 80 -1.20 6.26 -18.26
CA ALA A 80 -0.21 5.23 -18.54
C ALA A 80 -0.55 3.83 -18.01
N ALA A 81 -1.41 3.70 -16.98
CA ALA A 81 -1.77 2.39 -16.40
C ALA A 81 -3.26 2.31 -16.04
N PRO A 82 -4.18 2.40 -17.02
CA PRO A 82 -5.62 2.55 -16.76
C PRO A 82 -6.27 1.34 -16.09
N ASP A 83 -5.62 0.18 -16.15
CA ASP A 83 -5.98 -1.11 -15.55
C ASP A 83 -5.47 -1.29 -14.10
N SER A 84 -4.59 -0.42 -13.63
CA SER A 84 -4.15 -0.41 -12.22
C SER A 84 -5.19 0.24 -11.29
N THR A 85 -5.02 0.02 -9.99
CA THR A 85 -5.88 0.54 -8.92
C THR A 85 -5.05 1.41 -7.98
N VAL A 86 -5.60 2.56 -7.59
CA VAL A 86 -5.01 3.36 -6.50
C VAL A 86 -5.34 2.68 -5.18
N MET A 87 -4.32 2.40 -4.38
CA MET A 87 -4.46 1.87 -3.02
C MET A 87 -3.79 2.79 -2.01
N ALA A 88 -4.39 2.92 -0.83
CA ALA A 88 -3.73 3.52 0.30
C ALA A 88 -2.77 2.49 0.91
N VAL A 89 -1.63 2.99 1.39
CA VAL A 89 -0.63 2.23 2.11
C VAL A 89 -0.69 2.70 3.56
N ALA A 90 -0.75 1.76 4.49
CA ALA A 90 -0.74 2.05 5.92
C ALA A 90 0.25 1.14 6.66
N LEU A 91 0.71 1.58 7.82
CA LEU A 91 1.56 0.83 8.74
C LEU A 91 0.86 0.76 10.10
N PRO A 92 1.04 -0.31 10.89
CA PRO A 92 0.70 -0.25 12.31
C PRO A 92 1.44 0.89 13.01
N SER A 93 0.79 1.58 13.93
CA SER A 93 1.36 2.77 14.58
C SER A 93 2.65 2.48 15.37
N PHE A 94 2.83 1.25 15.85
CA PHE A 94 4.05 0.82 16.54
C PHE A 94 5.23 0.56 15.58
N GLU A 95 4.96 0.26 14.31
CA GLU A 95 5.99 0.09 13.27
C GLU A 95 6.59 1.44 12.85
N VAL A 96 5.80 2.52 12.96
CA VAL A 96 6.18 3.85 12.47
C VAL A 96 7.48 4.35 13.10
N ASP A 97 7.62 4.29 14.43
CA ASP A 97 8.83 4.80 15.09
C ASP A 97 10.05 3.93 14.75
N ALA A 98 9.87 2.61 14.78
CA ALA A 98 10.92 1.67 14.45
C ALA A 98 11.44 1.91 13.03
N LEU A 99 10.54 2.07 12.06
CA LEU A 99 10.89 2.35 10.67
C LEU A 99 11.56 3.73 10.50
N LEU A 100 10.97 4.79 11.07
CA LEU A 100 11.53 6.15 10.97
C LEU A 100 12.94 6.25 11.56
N SER A 101 13.22 5.49 12.62
CA SER A 101 14.55 5.45 13.23
C SER A 101 15.60 4.76 12.34
N GLN A 102 15.17 3.79 11.51
CA GLN A 102 16.06 2.99 10.66
C GLN A 102 16.31 3.64 9.30
N LEU A 103 15.32 4.30 8.69
CA LEU A 103 15.44 4.87 7.34
C LEU A 103 16.55 5.92 7.23
N ARG A 104 16.88 6.66 8.29
CA ARG A 104 17.93 7.72 8.31
C ARG A 104 17.81 8.76 7.19
N ILE A 105 16.64 8.87 6.55
CA ILE A 105 16.37 9.84 5.49
C ILE A 105 16.20 11.23 6.15
N PRO A 106 16.79 12.31 5.59
CA PRO A 106 16.49 13.67 6.00
C PRO A 106 14.98 13.96 5.99
N ARG A 107 14.53 15.09 6.54
CA ARG A 107 13.10 15.45 6.53
C ARG A 107 12.58 15.59 5.09
N ASP A 108 12.09 14.49 4.55
CA ASP A 108 11.43 14.38 3.26
C ASP A 108 9.90 14.44 3.45
N SER A 109 9.23 15.18 2.57
CA SER A 109 7.78 15.36 2.61
C SER A 109 6.98 14.06 2.42
N SER A 110 7.55 13.05 1.77
CA SER A 110 6.92 11.73 1.63
C SER A 110 6.70 10.99 2.93
N LEU A 111 7.51 11.29 3.94
CA LEU A 111 7.40 10.71 5.28
C LEU A 111 6.55 11.57 6.21
N ASP A 112 6.03 12.71 5.75
CA ASP A 112 5.29 13.61 6.64
C ASP A 112 3.94 13.03 7.08
N LEU A 113 3.26 12.24 6.25
CA LEU A 113 2.05 11.51 6.67
C LEU A 113 2.35 10.55 7.82
N MET A 114 3.41 9.76 7.66
CA MET A 114 3.90 8.83 8.66
C MET A 114 4.26 9.54 9.97
N ARG A 115 4.96 10.69 9.90
CA ARG A 115 5.31 11.50 11.08
C ARG A 115 4.09 12.13 11.77
N ARG A 116 3.07 12.52 11.01
CA ARG A 116 1.83 13.09 11.55
C ARG A 116 0.92 12.03 12.17
N ARG A 117 1.15 10.75 11.89
CA ARG A 117 0.37 9.62 12.40
C ARG A 117 -1.12 9.79 12.08
N GLU A 118 -1.41 10.20 10.86
CA GLU A 118 -2.79 10.30 10.40
C GLU A 118 -3.38 8.89 10.35
N ALA A 119 -4.52 8.68 11.01
CA ALA A 119 -5.20 7.40 11.01
C ALA A 119 -5.61 7.01 9.58
N ALA A 120 -5.35 5.77 9.20
CA ALA A 120 -5.83 5.22 7.95
C ALA A 120 -7.36 5.03 8.01
N HIS A 121 -8.00 5.14 6.85
CA HIS A 121 -9.44 4.98 6.71
C HIS A 121 -9.76 3.84 5.75
N GLY A 122 -10.66 2.95 6.17
CA GLY A 122 -11.06 1.77 5.41
C GLY A 122 -10.44 0.49 5.94
N GLU A 123 -10.98 -0.63 5.50
CA GLU A 123 -10.51 -1.95 5.92
C GLU A 123 -9.41 -2.46 4.99
N PRO A 124 -8.28 -2.95 5.53
CA PRO A 124 -7.23 -3.57 4.72
C PRO A 124 -7.76 -4.76 3.92
N VAL A 125 -7.26 -4.92 2.68
CA VAL A 125 -7.45 -6.16 1.90
C VAL A 125 -6.39 -7.21 2.20
N GLY A 126 -5.44 -6.91 3.08
CA GLY A 126 -4.36 -7.78 3.52
C GLY A 126 -3.08 -7.01 3.80
N PHE A 127 -2.07 -7.73 4.23
CA PHE A 127 -0.77 -7.22 4.64
C PHE A 127 0.36 -7.81 3.79
N GLU A 128 1.40 -7.02 3.58
CA GLU A 128 2.60 -7.42 2.85
C GLU A 128 3.85 -7.05 3.65
N VAL A 129 4.79 -8.00 3.79
CA VAL A 129 6.12 -7.75 4.36
C VAL A 129 7.00 -7.13 3.29
N VAL A 130 7.58 -5.97 3.60
CA VAL A 130 8.37 -5.16 2.66
C VAL A 130 9.68 -4.69 3.29
N GLY A 131 10.74 -4.72 2.48
CA GLY A 131 12.02 -4.09 2.76
C GLY A 131 12.07 -2.73 2.07
N ILE A 132 12.55 -1.70 2.77
CA ILE A 132 12.50 -0.31 2.29
C ILE A 132 13.91 0.24 2.12
N GLU A 133 14.30 0.58 0.89
CA GLU A 133 15.59 1.21 0.62
C GLU A 133 15.62 2.69 1.05
N SER A 134 16.81 3.30 1.04
CA SER A 134 16.98 4.71 1.43
C SER A 134 16.30 5.70 0.49
N ASP A 135 15.98 5.26 -0.72
CA ASP A 135 15.19 5.97 -1.72
C ASP A 135 13.74 5.50 -1.74
N LEU A 136 13.25 4.89 -0.66
CA LEU A 136 11.86 4.42 -0.52
C LEU A 136 11.39 3.44 -1.61
N ALA A 137 12.31 2.81 -2.34
CA ALA A 137 12.00 1.64 -3.16
C ALA A 137 11.68 0.44 -2.24
N LEU A 138 10.67 -0.34 -2.61
CA LEU A 138 10.14 -1.45 -1.82
C LEU A 138 10.43 -2.80 -2.45
N HIS A 139 10.97 -3.68 -1.63
CA HIS A 139 11.18 -5.09 -1.93
C HIS A 139 10.13 -5.92 -1.21
N SER A 140 9.29 -6.63 -1.96
CA SER A 140 8.42 -7.63 -1.35
C SER A 140 9.27 -8.78 -0.85
N TRP A 141 8.90 -9.37 0.28
CA TRP A 141 9.44 -10.65 0.70
C TRP A 141 9.23 -11.76 -0.36
N HIS A 142 8.20 -11.61 -1.21
CA HIS A 142 7.97 -12.48 -2.38
C HIS A 142 9.14 -12.45 -3.37
N CYS A 143 9.80 -11.30 -3.56
CA CYS A 143 10.95 -11.15 -4.47
C CYS A 143 12.15 -12.02 -4.09
N HIS A 144 12.21 -12.46 -2.84
CA HIS A 144 13.29 -13.26 -2.29
C HIS A 144 12.92 -14.74 -2.14
N GLY A 145 11.74 -15.15 -2.59
CA GLY A 145 11.31 -16.56 -2.56
C GLY A 145 11.02 -17.11 -1.16
N TYR A 146 10.80 -16.23 -0.17
CA TYR A 146 10.55 -16.65 1.22
C TYR A 146 9.14 -17.22 1.46
N ALA A 147 8.20 -17.00 0.54
CA ALA A 147 6.79 -17.30 0.73
C ALA A 147 6.52 -18.76 1.13
N ASP A 148 6.96 -19.72 0.30
CA ASP A 148 6.69 -21.14 0.53
C ASP A 148 7.24 -21.61 1.89
N GLN A 149 8.46 -21.21 2.23
CA GLN A 149 9.12 -21.65 3.46
C GLN A 149 8.48 -21.03 4.71
N ALA A 150 8.25 -19.71 4.72
CA ALA A 150 7.68 -19.07 5.90
C ALA A 150 6.24 -19.55 6.16
N LEU A 151 5.44 -19.70 5.10
CA LEU A 151 4.07 -20.19 5.24
C LEU A 151 4.03 -21.61 5.80
N ALA A 152 4.95 -22.48 5.37
CA ALA A 152 5.05 -23.84 5.88
C ALA A 152 5.51 -23.87 7.35
N GLU A 153 6.56 -23.14 7.70
CA GLU A 153 7.14 -23.16 9.05
C GLU A 153 6.24 -22.48 10.09
N LEU A 154 5.57 -21.38 9.70
CA LEU A 154 4.67 -20.63 10.57
C LEU A 154 3.23 -21.16 10.54
N SER A 155 2.94 -22.16 9.70
CA SER A 155 1.59 -22.70 9.48
C SER A 155 0.56 -21.61 9.08
N LEU A 156 1.00 -20.71 8.20
CA LEU A 156 0.21 -19.56 7.72
C LEU A 156 -0.34 -19.81 6.31
N THR A 157 -1.31 -19.00 5.92
CA THR A 157 -1.88 -19.00 4.56
C THR A 157 -2.04 -17.58 4.03
N LEU A 158 -1.86 -17.42 2.72
CA LEU A 158 -2.20 -16.18 2.03
C LEU A 158 -3.67 -16.17 1.63
N ASN A 159 -4.25 -14.98 1.50
CA ASN A 159 -5.57 -14.80 0.89
C ASN A 159 -5.51 -14.93 -0.64
N GLU A 160 -6.65 -14.75 -1.32
CA GLU A 160 -6.75 -14.88 -2.78
C GLU A 160 -5.93 -13.85 -3.57
N ARG A 161 -5.37 -12.85 -2.88
CA ARG A 161 -4.52 -11.78 -3.45
C ARG A 161 -3.03 -12.01 -3.20
N GLY A 162 -2.67 -13.05 -2.44
CA GLY A 162 -1.28 -13.32 -2.07
C GLY A 162 -0.79 -12.47 -0.90
N LEU A 163 -1.73 -11.96 -0.09
CA LEU A 163 -1.46 -11.12 1.09
C LEU A 163 -1.73 -11.90 2.38
N LEU A 164 -1.04 -11.52 3.46
CA LEU A 164 -1.30 -12.04 4.80
C LEU A 164 -2.60 -11.45 5.34
N ALA A 165 -3.37 -12.23 6.09
CA ALA A 165 -4.73 -11.87 6.47
C ALA A 165 -4.78 -10.73 7.50
N ASN A 166 -3.80 -10.68 8.41
CA ASN A 166 -3.75 -9.75 9.52
C ASN A 166 -2.31 -9.29 9.81
N ALA A 167 -2.20 -8.30 10.70
CA ALA A 167 -0.93 -7.69 11.10
C ALA A 167 -0.04 -8.66 11.89
N GLU A 168 -0.62 -9.56 12.68
CA GLU A 168 0.10 -10.53 13.52
C GLU A 168 0.85 -11.55 12.65
N ASP A 169 0.20 -12.06 11.61
CA ASP A 169 0.81 -12.96 10.61
C ASP A 169 1.94 -12.25 9.85
N ALA A 170 1.73 -10.98 9.46
CA ALA A 170 2.74 -10.18 8.77
C ALA A 170 3.96 -9.90 9.66
N GLN A 171 3.74 -9.61 10.93
CA GLN A 171 4.80 -9.50 11.91
C GLN A 171 5.55 -10.82 12.07
N ALA A 172 4.84 -11.95 12.21
CA ALA A 172 5.46 -13.27 12.37
C ALA A 172 6.36 -13.63 11.17
N VAL A 173 5.89 -13.36 9.94
CA VAL A 173 6.69 -13.58 8.72
C VAL A 173 7.95 -12.70 8.72
N ARG A 174 7.82 -11.39 9.02
CA ARG A 174 8.97 -10.49 9.10
C ARG A 174 9.98 -10.97 10.15
N ASP A 175 9.52 -11.29 11.35
CA ASP A 175 10.38 -11.70 12.46
C ASP A 175 11.08 -13.02 12.15
N TRP A 176 10.40 -13.96 11.50
CA TRP A 176 10.99 -15.19 10.98
C TRP A 176 12.11 -14.92 9.96
N MET A 177 11.85 -14.06 8.96
CA MET A 177 12.85 -13.70 7.94
C MET A 177 14.12 -13.13 8.55
N LEU A 178 13.97 -12.28 9.57
CA LEU A 178 15.09 -11.61 10.25
C LEU A 178 15.86 -12.53 11.21
N GLN A 179 15.31 -13.70 11.54
CA GLN A 179 15.96 -14.71 12.39
C GLN A 179 16.67 -15.81 11.59
N LEU A 180 16.54 -15.82 10.26
CA LEU A 180 17.25 -16.75 9.40
C LEU A 180 18.78 -16.64 9.57
N PRO A 181 19.53 -17.72 9.32
CA PRO A 181 20.99 -17.68 9.27
C PRO A 181 21.48 -16.59 8.29
N SER A 182 22.64 -15.99 8.58
CA SER A 182 23.15 -14.82 7.83
C SER A 182 23.36 -15.03 6.34
N ASP A 183 23.46 -16.28 5.87
CA ASP A 183 23.56 -16.64 4.45
C ASP A 183 22.19 -16.78 3.75
N GLN A 184 21.10 -16.62 4.51
CA GLN A 184 19.71 -16.73 4.07
C GLN A 184 18.86 -15.52 4.46
N THR A 185 19.30 -14.73 5.45
CA THR A 185 18.65 -13.48 5.84
C THR A 185 18.58 -12.51 4.66
N PRO A 186 17.48 -11.75 4.49
CA PRO A 186 17.42 -10.73 3.45
C PRO A 186 18.52 -9.68 3.60
N LYS A 187 18.74 -8.89 2.54
CA LYS A 187 19.61 -7.70 2.54
C LYS A 187 19.35 -6.86 3.80
N GLU A 188 20.41 -6.30 4.38
CA GLU A 188 20.38 -5.40 5.54
C GLU A 188 19.73 -4.05 5.17
N ILE A 189 18.42 -4.05 5.02
CA ILE A 189 17.55 -2.88 4.86
C ILE A 189 16.46 -2.92 5.93
N PRO A 190 15.82 -1.79 6.25
CA PRO A 190 14.65 -1.78 7.13
C PRO A 190 13.53 -2.66 6.56
N TRP A 191 13.18 -3.73 7.28
CA TRP A 191 12.04 -4.59 6.98
C TRP A 191 10.88 -4.26 7.92
N THR A 192 9.69 -4.11 7.34
CA THR A 192 8.43 -3.83 8.05
C THR A 192 7.28 -4.55 7.32
N PHE A 193 6.05 -4.29 7.70
CA PHE A 193 4.89 -4.78 6.98
C PHE A 193 3.82 -3.70 6.85
N ILE A 194 3.21 -3.63 5.68
CA ILE A 194 2.21 -2.63 5.32
C ILE A 194 0.84 -3.27 5.15
N ALA A 195 -0.20 -2.52 5.47
CA ALA A 195 -1.57 -2.79 5.06
C ALA A 195 -1.84 -2.11 3.70
N LEU A 196 -2.49 -2.86 2.80
CA LEU A 196 -3.05 -2.32 1.57
C LEU A 196 -4.54 -2.06 1.74
N ILE A 197 -4.98 -0.83 1.52
CA ILE A 197 -6.38 -0.42 1.72
C ILE A 197 -6.95 0.06 0.38
N PRO A 198 -8.05 -0.54 -0.11
CA PRO A 198 -8.64 -0.16 -1.39
C PRO A 198 -9.23 1.24 -1.31
N ASP A 199 -9.14 1.99 -2.41
CA ASP A 199 -9.76 3.32 -2.47
C ASP A 199 -11.29 3.23 -2.54
N TRP A 200 -11.93 3.47 -1.40
CA TRP A 200 -13.39 3.45 -1.27
C TRP A 200 -14.07 4.58 -2.07
N THR A 201 -13.37 5.67 -2.38
CA THR A 201 -13.99 6.77 -3.15
C THR A 201 -14.32 6.36 -4.58
N ALA A 202 -13.59 5.39 -5.15
CA ALA A 202 -13.90 4.82 -6.45
C ALA A 202 -15.15 3.90 -6.43
N LEU A 203 -15.43 3.25 -5.29
CA LEU A 203 -16.55 2.31 -5.15
C LEU A 203 -17.91 3.02 -5.01
N THR A 204 -17.95 4.18 -4.35
CA THR A 204 -19.20 4.93 -4.11
C THR A 204 -19.79 5.52 -5.41
N VAL A 205 -18.96 5.85 -6.40
CA VAL A 205 -19.41 6.41 -7.69
C VAL A 205 -20.05 5.35 -8.60
N ARG A 206 -19.69 4.06 -8.47
CA ARG A 206 -20.29 3.00 -9.28
C ARG A 206 -21.67 2.56 -8.79
N ARG A 207 -21.91 2.56 -7.47
CA ARG A 207 -23.23 2.19 -6.91
C ARG A 207 -24.32 3.23 -7.20
N SER A 208 -23.95 4.50 -7.36
CA SER A 208 -24.89 5.59 -7.64
C SER A 208 -25.31 5.71 -9.12
N ARG A 209 -24.65 5.01 -10.05
CA ARG A 209 -25.03 4.99 -11.48
C ARG A 209 -25.90 3.80 -11.90
N GLY A 210 -26.27 2.92 -10.97
CA GLY A 210 -26.90 1.62 -11.27
C GLY A 210 -28.40 1.48 -10.98
N LEU A 211 -29.08 2.43 -10.33
CA LEU A 211 -30.51 2.32 -10.03
C LEU A 211 -31.19 3.69 -9.95
N VAL A 212 -31.64 4.19 -11.10
CA VAL A 212 -32.87 4.98 -11.14
C VAL A 212 -33.87 4.14 -11.93
N PRO A 213 -34.88 3.50 -11.30
CA PRO A 213 -35.98 2.94 -12.06
C PRO A 213 -36.63 4.10 -12.83
N ALA A 214 -36.76 3.94 -14.14
CA ALA A 214 -37.47 4.87 -14.98
C ALA A 214 -38.94 4.91 -14.55
N ILE A 215 -39.30 5.82 -13.65
CA ILE A 215 -40.69 6.18 -13.41
C ILE A 215 -41.12 7.02 -14.62
N ALA A 216 -41.78 6.35 -15.55
CA ALA A 216 -42.38 6.97 -16.71
C ALA A 216 -43.59 7.83 -16.29
N HIS A 217 -43.34 9.08 -15.88
CA HIS A 217 -44.40 10.08 -15.80
C HIS A 217 -44.51 10.84 -17.12
N ARG A 218 -45.54 10.48 -17.91
CA ARG A 218 -46.08 11.35 -18.95
C ARG A 218 -46.73 12.56 -18.26
N GLY A 219 -46.09 13.71 -18.37
CA GLY A 219 -46.67 15.00 -18.01
C GLY A 219 -46.03 16.11 -18.85
N LYS A 220 -46.73 16.55 -19.90
CA LYS A 220 -46.37 17.74 -20.66
C LYS A 220 -46.62 18.97 -19.78
N VAL A 221 -45.58 19.70 -19.41
CA VAL A 221 -45.70 21.13 -19.07
C VAL A 221 -44.50 21.85 -19.65
N GLY A 222 -44.75 22.76 -20.58
CA GLY A 222 -43.74 23.66 -21.12
C GLY A 222 -43.44 24.77 -20.14
N CYS A 223 -42.18 25.16 -20.03
CA CYS A 223 -41.84 26.49 -19.58
C CYS A 223 -40.53 26.96 -20.23
N SER A 224 -40.57 28.21 -20.69
CA SER A 224 -39.59 28.89 -21.51
C SER A 224 -38.56 29.63 -20.66
N VAL A 225 -37.29 29.39 -20.99
CA VAL A 225 -36.14 30.32 -21.08
C VAL A 225 -35.91 31.37 -19.97
N ALA A 226 -34.74 31.28 -19.33
CA ALA A 226 -33.80 32.41 -19.16
C ALA A 226 -32.37 31.87 -18.95
N ARG A 227 -31.50 31.98 -19.97
CA ARG A 227 -30.05 31.72 -19.84
C ARG A 227 -29.36 33.01 -19.41
N HIS A 228 -28.83 33.07 -18.19
CA HIS A 228 -27.80 34.04 -17.83
C HIS A 228 -26.44 33.38 -18.04
N GLY A 229 -25.64 33.98 -18.93
CA GLY A 229 -24.27 33.57 -19.19
C GLY A 229 -23.36 34.00 -18.06
N ALA A 230 -22.69 33.05 -17.43
CA ALA A 230 -21.46 33.30 -16.68
C ALA A 230 -20.31 32.70 -17.51
N GLN A 231 -19.47 33.58 -18.06
CA GLN A 231 -18.23 33.20 -18.72
C GLN A 231 -17.26 32.69 -17.66
N PHE A 232 -16.97 31.38 -17.71
CA PHE A 232 -15.89 30.77 -16.95
C PHE A 232 -14.61 30.92 -17.80
N GLN A 233 -13.65 31.74 -17.34
CA GLN A 233 -12.31 31.76 -17.91
C GLN A 233 -11.49 30.64 -17.28
N PRO A 234 -11.00 29.64 -18.04
CA PRO A 234 -10.04 28.68 -17.51
C PRO A 234 -8.67 29.36 -17.37
N TYR A 235 -8.05 29.20 -16.20
CA TYR A 235 -6.63 29.44 -16.00
C TYR A 235 -5.83 28.48 -16.88
N SER A 236 -5.35 28.96 -18.02
CA SER A 236 -4.35 28.28 -18.84
C SER A 236 -2.96 28.71 -18.38
N ASN A 237 -2.35 27.95 -17.46
CA ASN A 237 -0.90 27.93 -17.31
C ASN A 237 -0.39 26.66 -18.02
N PRO A 238 0.24 26.77 -19.20
CA PRO A 238 0.93 25.64 -19.78
C PRO A 238 2.15 25.31 -18.92
N VAL A 239 2.11 24.17 -18.24
CA VAL A 239 3.32 23.53 -17.72
C VAL A 239 4.16 23.13 -18.94
N PRO A 240 5.43 23.55 -19.05
CA PRO A 240 6.26 23.12 -20.15
C PRO A 240 6.44 21.61 -20.07
N ALA A 241 6.13 20.93 -21.18
CA ALA A 241 6.47 19.52 -21.40
C ALA A 241 7.99 19.38 -21.24
N ARG A 242 8.44 18.96 -20.06
CA ARG A 242 9.82 18.54 -19.84
C ARG A 242 9.94 17.11 -20.32
N HIS A 243 11.02 16.90 -21.07
CA HIS A 243 11.50 15.68 -21.67
C HIS A 243 11.09 14.40 -20.94
N VAL A 244 10.28 13.58 -21.61
CA VAL A 244 10.27 12.13 -21.40
C VAL A 244 11.65 11.65 -21.84
N PHE A 245 12.56 11.47 -20.88
CA PHE A 245 13.77 10.70 -21.13
C PHE A 245 13.35 9.23 -21.20
N HIS A 246 13.45 8.65 -22.39
CA HIS A 246 13.54 7.20 -22.52
C HIS A 246 14.86 6.78 -21.86
N ALA A 247 14.80 6.40 -20.59
CA ALA A 247 15.85 5.59 -20.00
C ALA A 247 15.71 4.19 -20.64
N GLU A 248 16.68 3.82 -21.47
CA GLU A 248 16.91 2.42 -21.80
C GLU A 248 17.29 1.71 -20.49
N HIS A 249 16.32 1.09 -19.82
CA HIS A 249 16.62 0.20 -18.71
C HIS A 249 17.29 -1.06 -19.25
N PRO A 250 18.45 -1.48 -18.69
CA PRO A 250 19.02 -2.77 -19.00
C PRO A 250 18.04 -3.84 -18.50
N ARG A 251 17.45 -4.58 -19.44
CA ARG A 251 16.70 -5.80 -19.13
C ARG A 251 17.66 -6.78 -18.45
N GLY A 252 17.27 -7.26 -17.27
CA GLY A 252 17.83 -8.46 -16.66
C GLY A 252 19.04 -8.22 -15.76
N ALA A 253 18.81 -7.62 -14.59
CA ALA A 253 19.56 -8.02 -13.41
C ALA A 253 18.55 -8.71 -12.47
N LEU A 254 18.55 -10.04 -12.49
CA LEU A 254 18.03 -10.80 -11.35
C LEU A 254 18.76 -10.26 -10.12
N CYS A 255 18.03 -9.89 -9.06
CA CYS A 255 18.61 -9.50 -7.79
C CYS A 255 19.64 -10.57 -7.39
N PRO A 256 20.94 -10.24 -7.25
CA PRO A 256 21.91 -11.22 -6.80
C PRO A 256 21.57 -11.58 -5.35
N HIS A 257 21.39 -12.88 -5.11
CA HIS A 257 21.36 -13.50 -3.79
C HIS A 257 22.68 -13.23 -3.05
#